data_AF-A0A973EFH4-F1
#
_entry.id   AF-A0A973EFH4-F1
#
_cell.length_a   1.000
_cell.length_b   1.000
_cell.length_c   1.000
_cell.angle_alpha   90.00
_cell.angle_beta   90.00
_cell.angle_gamma   90.00
#
_symmetry.space_group_name_H-M   'P 1'
#
loop_
_entity.id
_entity.type
_entity.pdbx_description
1 polymer ?
#
loop_
_entity_poly.entity_id
_entity_poly.type
_entity_poly.pdbx_seq_one_letter_code
_entity_poly.pdbx_strand_id
1 'polypeptide(L)'
;ALDQRRHAFDFPWLRQIRNGFDILDRTWNQWVIGFDAARQSNLLRVFGVEKLQTNDLILLLSVVLLLGSVAVVPWLKKLGQRQEKDRLLRQWRRFIKRLAAAGVPVSAALGPLEVGAAVAGHLPDQAEEARQLTQAYLAQRYGEASGDRNALIRGLKRFRAGTRMHRN
;
A
#
# COMPACT_ATOMS: atom_id res chain seq x y z
N ALA A 1 -48.97 -22.32 -20.89
CA ALA A 1 -48.11 -21.16 -21.19
C ALA A 1 -46.80 -21.34 -20.45
N LEU A 2 -45.66 -21.44 -21.16
CA LEU A 2 -44.34 -21.54 -20.53
C LEU A 2 -43.70 -20.15 -20.49
N ASP A 3 -43.17 -19.78 -19.32
CA ASP A 3 -42.60 -18.46 -19.05
C ASP A 3 -41.32 -18.25 -19.87
N GLN A 4 -41.37 -17.30 -20.79
CA GLN A 4 -40.29 -17.02 -21.74
C GLN A 4 -39.25 -16.14 -21.06
N ARG A 5 -38.19 -16.78 -20.52
CA ARG A 5 -37.11 -16.15 -19.75
C ARG A 5 -36.65 -14.84 -20.38
N ARG A 6 -36.94 -13.71 -19.72
CA ARG A 6 -36.42 -12.40 -20.10
C ARG A 6 -34.90 -12.38 -19.90
N HIS A 7 -34.15 -12.19 -20.99
CA HIS A 7 -32.68 -12.09 -20.97
C HIS A 7 -32.24 -10.78 -20.30
N ALA A 8 -32.17 -10.78 -18.96
CA ALA A 8 -31.94 -9.60 -18.12
C ALA A 8 -30.52 -8.98 -18.20
N PHE A 9 -29.67 -9.43 -19.14
CA PHE A 9 -28.27 -9.01 -19.27
C PHE A 9 -27.87 -8.56 -20.68
N ASP A 10 -28.81 -8.47 -21.63
CA ASP A 10 -28.54 -8.04 -23.02
C ASP A 10 -28.40 -6.51 -23.19
N PHE A 11 -27.81 -5.83 -22.20
CA PHE A 11 -27.59 -4.39 -22.20
C PHE A 11 -26.78 -3.94 -23.43
N PRO A 12 -27.32 -3.08 -24.32
CA PRO A 12 -26.63 -2.68 -25.55
C PRO A 12 -25.29 -1.97 -25.31
N TRP A 13 -25.21 -1.17 -24.23
CA TRP A 13 -23.99 -0.46 -23.84
C TRP A 13 -22.87 -1.43 -23.42
N LEU A 14 -23.20 -2.57 -22.79
CA LEU A 14 -22.23 -3.58 -22.39
C LEU A 14 -21.64 -4.29 -23.62
N ARG A 15 -22.46 -4.51 -24.66
CA ARG A 15 -22.02 -5.02 -25.96
C ARG A 15 -21.10 -4.02 -26.68
N GLN A 16 -21.40 -2.72 -26.64
CA GLN A 16 -20.51 -1.68 -27.20
C GLN A 16 -19.14 -1.63 -26.50
N ILE A 17 -19.11 -1.72 -25.16
CA ILE A 17 -17.83 -1.76 -24.41
C ILE A 17 -17.03 -3.00 -24.79
N ARG A 18 -17.64 -4.20 -24.81
CA ARG A 18 -16.94 -5.44 -25.21
C ARG A 18 -16.39 -5.35 -26.64
N ASN A 19 -17.22 -4.91 -27.59
CA ASN A 19 -16.80 -4.76 -28.98
C ASN A 19 -15.66 -3.73 -29.13
N GLY A 20 -15.63 -2.67 -28.31
CA GLY A 20 -14.53 -1.72 -28.24
C GLY A 20 -13.23 -2.34 -27.73
N PHE A 21 -13.30 -3.15 -26.66
CA PHE A 21 -12.16 -3.95 -26.19
C PHE A 21 -11.67 -4.94 -27.26
N ASP A 22 -12.57 -5.63 -27.97
CA ASP A 22 -12.21 -6.57 -29.05
C ASP A 22 -11.51 -5.86 -30.23
N ILE A 23 -11.77 -4.57 -30.46
CA ILE A 23 -11.07 -3.76 -31.47
C ILE A 23 -9.70 -3.33 -30.96
N LEU A 24 -9.60 -2.90 -29.69
CA LEU A 24 -8.33 -2.55 -29.06
C LEU A 24 -7.38 -3.74 -29.01
N ASP A 25 -7.85 -4.92 -28.61
CA ASP A 25 -7.05 -6.13 -28.48
C ASP A 25 -6.53 -6.61 -29.86
N ARG A 26 -7.40 -6.60 -30.90
CA ARG A 26 -6.97 -6.87 -32.28
C ARG A 26 -6.00 -5.83 -32.82
N THR A 27 -6.20 -4.55 -32.56
CA THR A 27 -5.30 -3.47 -33.02
C THR A 27 -3.95 -3.55 -32.32
N TRP A 28 -3.94 -3.82 -31.01
CA TRP A 28 -2.74 -4.06 -30.23
C TRP A 28 -1.98 -5.30 -30.74
N ASN A 29 -2.67 -6.41 -30.95
CA ASN A 29 -2.05 -7.65 -31.44
C ASN A 29 -1.49 -7.47 -32.85
N GLN A 30 -2.20 -6.77 -33.75
CA GLN A 30 -1.69 -6.40 -35.07
C GLN A 30 -0.50 -5.43 -35.00
N TRP A 31 -0.45 -4.55 -34.00
CA TRP A 31 0.66 -3.62 -33.78
C TRP A 31 1.90 -4.31 -33.19
N VAL A 32 1.72 -5.26 -32.26
CA VAL A 32 2.79 -6.06 -31.64
C VAL A 32 3.36 -7.08 -32.63
N ILE A 33 2.52 -7.84 -33.32
CA ILE A 33 2.95 -8.80 -34.36
C ILE A 33 3.50 -8.04 -35.59
N GLY A 34 2.91 -6.89 -35.91
CA GLY A 34 3.41 -5.95 -36.93
C GLY A 34 4.61 -5.11 -36.49
N PHE A 35 5.16 -5.33 -35.29
CA PHE A 35 6.43 -4.77 -34.84
C PHE A 35 7.62 -5.59 -35.35
N ASP A 36 7.51 -6.02 -36.61
CA ASP A 36 8.54 -6.75 -37.34
C ASP A 36 9.84 -5.93 -37.39
N ALA A 37 10.99 -6.62 -37.31
CA ALA A 37 12.32 -6.01 -37.12
C ALA A 37 12.65 -4.97 -38.21
N ALA A 38 12.04 -5.09 -39.38
CA ALA A 38 12.09 -4.10 -40.45
C ALA A 38 11.69 -2.67 -39.99
N ARG A 39 10.68 -2.51 -39.13
CA ARG A 39 10.24 -1.18 -38.64
C ARG A 39 11.18 -0.57 -37.60
N GLN A 40 11.83 -1.38 -36.77
CA GLN A 40 12.87 -0.91 -35.85
C GLN A 40 14.03 -0.25 -36.62
N SER A 41 14.42 -0.80 -37.78
CA SER A 41 15.45 -0.20 -38.63
C SER A 41 15.04 1.16 -39.23
N ASN A 42 13.77 1.32 -39.62
CA ASN A 42 13.33 2.49 -40.39
C ASN A 42 13.06 3.73 -39.49
N LEU A 43 12.62 3.54 -38.25
CA LEU A 43 12.43 4.65 -37.30
C LEU A 43 13.75 5.27 -36.83
N LEU A 44 14.83 4.49 -36.79
CA LEU A 44 16.14 4.92 -36.27
C LEU A 44 17.11 5.37 -37.38
N ARG A 45 16.79 5.15 -38.66
CA ARG A 45 17.47 5.77 -39.81
C ARG A 45 17.51 7.29 -39.76
N VAL A 46 16.51 7.93 -39.13
CA VAL A 46 16.49 9.39 -38.89
C VAL A 46 17.68 9.87 -38.05
N PHE A 47 18.30 8.98 -37.26
CA PHE A 47 19.49 9.26 -36.45
C PHE A 47 20.80 8.74 -37.09
N GLY A 48 20.79 8.31 -38.36
CA GLY A 48 22.00 8.00 -39.13
C GLY A 48 22.67 6.65 -38.84
N VAL A 49 22.02 5.73 -38.12
CA VAL A 49 22.59 4.40 -37.81
C VAL A 49 22.21 3.38 -38.90
N GLU A 50 23.17 3.02 -39.76
CA GLU A 50 22.91 2.14 -40.92
C GLU A 50 22.65 0.66 -40.57
N LYS A 51 23.26 0.17 -39.48
CA LYS A 51 23.10 -1.22 -38.99
C LYS A 51 23.12 -1.24 -37.47
N LEU A 52 21.96 -1.42 -36.85
CA LEU A 52 21.86 -1.74 -35.42
C LEU A 52 22.22 -3.21 -35.22
N GLN A 53 23.29 -3.49 -34.48
CA GLN A 53 23.54 -4.83 -33.97
C GLN A 53 22.61 -5.10 -32.78
N THR A 54 22.39 -6.38 -32.44
CA THR A 54 21.53 -6.77 -31.30
C THR A 54 21.96 -6.07 -30.00
N ASN A 55 23.26 -5.82 -29.83
CA ASN A 55 23.84 -5.11 -28.69
C ASN A 55 23.36 -3.66 -28.58
N ASP A 56 23.19 -2.95 -29.69
CA ASP A 56 22.75 -1.54 -29.69
C ASP A 56 21.30 -1.42 -29.22
N LEU A 57 20.46 -2.37 -29.63
CA LEU A 57 19.05 -2.44 -29.19
C LEU A 57 18.97 -2.79 -27.69
N ILE A 58 19.80 -3.72 -27.21
CA ILE A 58 19.91 -4.05 -25.78
C ILE A 58 20.37 -2.84 -24.97
N LEU A 59 21.34 -2.08 -25.47
CA LEU A 59 21.86 -0.87 -24.82
C LEU A 59 20.79 0.23 -24.78
N LEU A 60 20.10 0.48 -25.88
CA LEU A 60 18.98 1.44 -25.95
C LEU A 60 17.86 1.08 -24.97
N LEU A 61 17.40 -0.17 -24.96
CA LEU A 61 16.40 -0.66 -24.00
C LEU A 61 16.87 -0.50 -22.56
N SER A 62 18.14 -0.82 -22.29
CA SER A 62 18.73 -0.70 -20.96
C SER A 62 18.77 0.76 -20.49
N VAL A 63 19.15 1.71 -21.35
CA VAL A 63 19.13 3.15 -21.05
C VAL A 63 17.70 3.64 -20.80
N VAL A 64 16.74 3.27 -21.64
CA VAL A 64 15.32 3.66 -21.46
C VAL A 64 14.74 3.11 -20.15
N LEU A 65 15.02 1.84 -19.81
CA LEU A 65 14.59 1.23 -18.55
C LEU A 65 15.27 1.89 -17.34
N LEU A 66 16.57 2.19 -17.43
CA LEU A 66 17.32 2.85 -16.36
C LEU A 66 16.75 4.25 -16.10
N LEU A 67 16.55 5.06 -17.14
CA LEU A 67 15.96 6.41 -17.04
C LEU A 67 14.52 6.36 -16.52
N GLY A 68 13.70 5.42 -17.01
CA GLY A 68 12.34 5.20 -16.51
C GLY A 68 12.30 4.80 -15.03
N SER A 69 13.27 4.02 -14.56
CA SER A 69 13.35 3.59 -13.16
C SER A 69 13.51 4.76 -12.18
N VAL A 70 14.19 5.85 -12.60
CA VAL A 70 14.43 7.04 -11.77
C VAL A 70 13.11 7.71 -11.34
N ALA A 71 12.07 7.67 -12.19
CA ALA A 71 10.75 8.19 -11.84
C ALA A 71 9.88 7.16 -11.10
N VAL A 72 9.90 5.89 -11.53
CA VAL A 72 9.01 4.83 -11.01
C VAL A 72 9.39 4.40 -9.59
N VAL A 73 10.68 4.21 -9.30
CA VAL A 73 11.16 3.74 -7.98
C VAL A 73 10.78 4.67 -6.82
N PRO A 74 11.01 5.99 -6.86
CA PRO A 74 10.59 6.88 -5.76
C PRO A 74 9.07 6.99 -5.65
N TRP A 75 8.32 6.90 -6.76
CA TRP A 75 6.86 6.89 -6.74
C TRP A 75 6.31 5.63 -6.04
N LEU A 76 6.83 4.45 -6.38
CA LEU A 76 6.48 3.19 -5.70
C LEU A 76 6.86 3.20 -4.21
N LYS A 77 8.05 3.71 -3.85
CA LYS A 77 8.46 3.88 -2.44
C LYS A 77 7.49 4.79 -1.67
N LYS A 78 7.08 5.92 -2.27
CA LYS A 78 6.09 6.85 -1.68
C LYS A 78 4.72 6.21 -1.48
N LEU A 79 4.33 5.28 -2.36
CA LEU A 79 3.08 4.52 -2.24
C LEU A 79 3.16 3.48 -1.11
N GLY A 80 4.29 2.76 -0.99
CA GLY A 80 4.56 1.82 0.11
C GLY A 80 4.54 2.48 1.49
N GLN A 81 5.19 3.65 1.63
CA GLN A 81 5.20 4.41 2.90
C GLN A 81 3.79 4.79 3.40
N ARG A 82 2.82 5.00 2.50
CA ARG A 82 1.41 5.25 2.89
C ARG A 82 0.78 4.00 3.53
N GLN A 83 1.00 2.82 2.95
CA GLN A 83 0.51 1.56 3.53
C GLN A 83 1.19 1.23 4.87
N GLU A 84 2.47 1.55 5.03
CA GLU A 84 3.19 1.33 6.29
C GLU A 84 2.76 2.27 7.43
N LYS A 85 2.43 3.53 7.12
CA LYS A 85 1.79 4.45 8.08
C LYS A 85 0.44 3.90 8.55
N ASP A 86 -0.35 3.30 7.66
CA ASP A 86 -1.60 2.62 8.03
C ASP A 86 -1.37 1.34 8.87
N ARG A 87 -0.31 0.55 8.62
CA ARG A 87 0.04 -0.61 9.47
C ARG A 87 0.25 -0.22 10.93
N LEU A 88 1.00 0.86 11.19
CA LEU A 88 1.23 1.36 12.56
C LEU A 88 -0.06 1.88 13.20
N LEU A 89 -0.81 2.74 12.49
CA LEU A 89 -2.08 3.30 12.96
C LEU A 89 -3.10 2.21 13.32
N ARG A 90 -3.19 1.13 12.52
CA ARG A 90 -4.08 0.00 12.78
C ARG A 90 -3.72 -0.76 14.06
N GLN A 91 -2.43 -0.91 14.39
CA GLN A 91 -2.05 -1.52 15.67
C GLN A 91 -2.27 -0.58 16.86
N TRP A 92 -1.99 0.72 16.72
CA TRP A 92 -2.31 1.72 17.74
C TRP A 92 -3.80 1.73 18.10
N ARG A 93 -4.68 1.73 17.10
CA ARG A 93 -6.14 1.62 17.31
C ARG A 93 -6.55 0.31 18.00
N ARG A 94 -5.87 -0.81 17.73
CA ARG A 94 -6.11 -2.11 18.40
C ARG A 94 -5.64 -2.09 19.85
N PHE A 95 -4.52 -1.43 20.14
CA PHE A 95 -4.01 -1.21 21.50
C PHE A 95 -5.03 -0.40 22.33
N ILE A 96 -5.50 0.75 21.82
CA ILE A 96 -6.56 1.55 22.48
C ILE A 96 -7.84 0.72 22.69
N LYS A 97 -8.32 -0.03 21.69
CA LYS A 97 -9.51 -0.89 21.85
C LYS A 97 -9.34 -1.94 22.95
N ARG A 98 -8.15 -2.52 23.10
CA ARG A 98 -7.85 -3.50 24.16
C ARG A 98 -7.77 -2.87 25.54
N LEU A 99 -7.28 -1.64 25.65
CA LEU A 99 -7.30 -0.85 26.90
C LEU A 99 -8.73 -0.49 27.32
N ALA A 100 -9.54 -0.01 26.38
CA ALA A 100 -10.95 0.28 26.62
C ALA A 100 -11.74 -0.98 27.06
N ALA A 101 -11.47 -2.14 26.42
CA ALA A 101 -12.05 -3.42 26.82
C ALA A 101 -11.60 -3.91 28.21
N ALA A 102 -10.46 -3.42 28.72
CA ALA A 102 -9.99 -3.70 30.08
C ALA A 102 -10.48 -2.65 31.12
N GLY A 103 -11.38 -1.75 30.73
CA GLY A 103 -11.96 -0.72 31.60
C GLY A 103 -11.13 0.55 31.76
N VAL A 104 -10.06 0.74 30.96
CA VAL A 104 -9.30 2.01 30.95
C VAL A 104 -10.07 3.04 30.11
N PRO A 105 -10.34 4.26 30.61
CA PRO A 105 -11.13 5.29 29.91
C PRO A 105 -10.32 5.98 28.80
N VAL A 106 -9.98 5.23 27.74
CA VAL A 106 -9.24 5.72 26.57
C VAL A 106 -10.06 5.64 25.30
N SER A 107 -9.90 6.64 24.44
CA SER A 107 -10.57 6.72 23.13
C SER A 107 -9.55 6.95 22.02
N ALA A 108 -9.97 6.81 20.76
CA ALA A 108 -9.11 7.12 19.61
C ALA A 108 -8.87 8.63 19.39
N ALA A 109 -9.61 9.50 20.12
CA ALA A 109 -9.42 10.94 20.13
C ALA A 109 -8.43 11.41 21.21
N LEU A 110 -8.20 10.58 22.24
CA LEU A 110 -7.28 10.87 23.33
C LEU A 110 -5.82 10.85 22.83
N GLY A 111 -5.01 11.80 23.29
CA GLY A 111 -3.60 11.95 22.90
C GLY A 111 -2.73 10.77 23.38
N PRO A 112 -1.61 10.44 22.68
CA PRO A 112 -0.79 9.30 23.08
C PRO A 112 -0.23 9.38 24.50
N LEU A 113 0.16 10.58 24.95
CA LEU A 113 0.65 10.79 26.32
C LEU A 113 -0.45 10.60 27.36
N GLU A 114 -1.65 11.12 27.08
CA GLU A 114 -2.86 10.96 27.90
C GLU A 114 -3.28 9.49 27.99
N VAL A 115 -3.19 8.72 26.89
CA VAL A 115 -3.39 7.26 26.91
C VAL A 115 -2.39 6.58 27.86
N GLY A 116 -1.12 6.99 27.84
CA GLY A 116 -0.11 6.47 28.78
C GLY A 116 -0.44 6.79 30.24
N ALA A 117 -0.87 8.02 30.53
CA ALA A 117 -1.29 8.45 31.86
C ALA A 117 -2.55 7.70 32.35
N ALA A 118 -3.54 7.53 31.48
CA ALA A 118 -4.77 6.78 31.78
C ALA A 118 -4.47 5.31 32.11
N VAL A 119 -3.55 4.67 31.39
CA VAL A 119 -3.09 3.31 31.73
C VAL A 119 -2.41 3.29 33.10
N ALA A 120 -1.51 4.25 33.39
CA ALA A 120 -0.83 4.30 34.68
C ALA A 120 -1.79 4.39 35.88
N GLY A 121 -2.91 5.12 35.75
CA GLY A 121 -3.93 5.21 36.80
C GLY A 121 -4.83 3.97 36.97
N HIS A 122 -4.97 3.12 35.93
CA HIS A 122 -5.90 1.99 35.94
C HIS A 122 -5.21 0.62 36.06
N LEU A 123 -4.00 0.51 35.51
CA LEU A 123 -3.17 -0.68 35.40
C LEU A 123 -1.71 -0.33 35.79
N PRO A 124 -1.43 -0.07 37.08
CA PRO A 124 -0.13 0.42 37.54
C PRO A 124 1.03 -0.54 37.18
N ASP A 125 0.81 -1.85 37.28
CA ASP A 125 1.78 -2.90 36.90
C ASP A 125 2.22 -2.83 35.42
N GLN A 126 1.44 -2.13 34.59
CA GLN A 126 1.64 -2.00 33.14
C GLN A 126 1.98 -0.56 32.72
N ALA A 127 2.10 0.36 33.69
CA ALA A 127 2.30 1.79 33.46
C ALA A 127 3.58 2.08 32.66
N GLU A 128 4.67 1.38 32.98
CA GLU A 128 5.99 1.58 32.37
C GLU A 128 6.01 1.15 30.91
N GLU A 129 5.58 -0.09 30.62
CA GLU A 129 5.49 -0.62 29.25
C GLU A 129 4.56 0.26 28.39
N ALA A 130 3.40 0.66 28.93
CA ALA A 130 2.47 1.53 28.23
C ALA A 130 3.11 2.90 27.91
N ARG A 131 3.83 3.52 28.85
CA ARG A 131 4.51 4.81 28.64
C ARG A 131 5.59 4.72 27.56
N GLN A 132 6.39 3.65 27.56
CA GLN A 132 7.41 3.42 26.53
C GLN A 132 6.77 3.24 25.14
N LEU A 133 5.67 2.47 25.05
CA LEU A 133 4.92 2.29 23.80
C LEU A 133 4.27 3.58 23.30
N THR A 134 3.72 4.42 24.18
CA THR A 134 3.09 5.69 23.77
C THR A 134 4.12 6.75 23.36
N GLN A 135 5.26 6.84 24.04
CA GLN A 135 6.37 7.72 23.66
C GLN A 135 6.99 7.30 22.32
N ALA A 136 7.25 6.00 22.12
CA ALA A 136 7.76 5.49 20.85
C ALA A 136 6.77 5.72 19.68
N TYR A 137 5.47 5.61 19.93
CA TYR A 137 4.44 5.98 18.94
C TYR A 137 4.41 7.49 18.65
N LEU A 138 4.59 8.34 19.66
CA LEU A 138 4.68 9.79 19.49
C LEU A 138 5.88 10.16 18.60
N ALA A 139 7.06 9.62 18.91
CA ALA A 139 8.29 9.84 18.13
C ALA A 139 8.15 9.37 16.67
N GLN A 140 7.57 8.19 16.42
CA GLN A 140 7.34 7.67 15.07
C GLN A 140 6.23 8.39 14.27
N ARG A 141 5.37 9.16 14.92
CA ARG A 141 4.23 9.86 14.29
C ARG A 141 4.45 11.36 14.11
N TYR A 142 5.13 12.01 15.04
CA TYR A 142 5.29 13.46 15.10
C TYR A 142 6.75 13.93 15.17
N GLY A 143 7.70 13.04 15.50
CA GLY A 143 9.13 13.30 15.42
C GLY A 143 9.75 12.80 14.11
N GLU A 144 11.09 12.78 14.05
CA GLU A 144 11.89 12.39 12.88
C GLU A 144 11.91 10.86 12.59
N ALA A 145 10.77 10.18 12.76
CA ALA A 145 10.57 8.77 12.42
C ALA A 145 11.68 7.81 12.94
N SER A 146 12.32 8.15 14.05
CA SER A 146 13.49 7.46 14.59
C SER A 146 13.12 6.17 15.35
N GLY A 147 13.99 5.16 15.27
CA GLY A 147 13.83 3.85 15.94
C GLY A 147 13.03 2.80 15.15
N ASP A 148 13.14 1.52 15.57
CA ASP A 148 12.49 0.39 14.88
C ASP A 148 10.96 0.40 15.01
N ARG A 149 10.29 0.94 13.98
CA ARG A 149 8.83 0.88 13.83
C ARG A 149 8.25 -0.54 13.92
N ASN A 150 8.99 -1.56 13.47
CA ASN A 150 8.53 -2.95 13.58
C ASN A 150 8.61 -3.47 15.02
N ALA A 151 9.60 -3.05 15.82
CA ALA A 151 9.64 -3.32 17.27
C ALA A 151 8.42 -2.71 17.97
N LEU A 152 8.10 -1.44 17.69
CA LEU A 152 6.90 -0.79 18.22
C LEU A 152 5.62 -1.55 17.83
N ILE A 153 5.49 -1.95 16.56
CA ILE A 153 4.36 -2.76 16.08
C ILE A 153 4.29 -4.12 16.80
N ARG A 154 5.43 -4.76 17.11
CA ARG A 154 5.48 -6.01 17.89
C ARG A 154 5.06 -5.78 19.35
N GLY A 155 5.51 -4.70 20.00
CA GLY A 155 5.14 -4.33 21.37
C GLY A 155 3.64 -4.06 21.53
N LEU A 156 3.09 -3.14 20.72
CA LEU A 156 1.65 -2.82 20.71
C LEU A 156 0.77 -4.08 20.52
N LYS A 157 1.21 -5.02 19.67
CA LYS A 157 0.54 -6.30 19.45
C LYS A 157 0.61 -7.22 20.67
N ARG A 158 1.80 -7.42 21.25
CA ARG A 158 2.04 -8.34 22.36
C ARG A 158 1.18 -7.98 23.55
N PHE A 159 1.21 -6.73 23.96
CA PHE A 159 0.47 -6.26 25.12
C PHE A 159 0.85 -7.07 26.38
N ARG A 160 -0.07 -7.35 27.32
CA ARG A 160 -1.55 -7.41 27.23
C ARG A 160 -2.19 -6.57 28.34
N ALA A 161 -3.34 -5.93 28.07
CA ALA A 161 -4.08 -5.23 29.11
C ALA A 161 -4.60 -6.24 30.14
N GLY A 162 -4.16 -6.13 31.39
CA GLY A 162 -4.67 -6.96 32.48
C GLY A 162 -6.10 -6.57 32.79
N THR A 163 -7.03 -7.53 32.83
CA THR A 163 -8.38 -7.27 33.34
C THR A 163 -8.27 -7.02 34.85
N ARG A 164 -8.85 -5.93 35.38
CA ARG A 164 -9.02 -5.79 36.84
C ARG A 164 -9.82 -6.98 37.35
N MET A 165 -9.15 -7.90 38.06
CA MET A 165 -9.85 -8.82 38.96
C MET A 165 -10.41 -7.97 40.10
N HIS A 166 -11.73 -7.82 40.13
CA HIS A 166 -12.45 -7.19 41.23
C HIS A 166 -12.25 -8.06 42.48
N ARG A 167 -11.30 -7.72 43.34
CA ARG A 167 -11.18 -8.29 44.69
C ARG A 167 -12.00 -7.41 45.63
N ASN A 168 -13.13 -7.97 46.10
CA ASN A 168 -14.06 -7.45 47.11
C ASN A 168 -14.20 -5.92 47.15
#